data_AF-A0A6P6MXQ8-F1
#
_entry.id   AF-A0A6P6MXQ8-F1
#
_cell.length_a   1.000
_cell.length_b   1.000
_cell.length_c   1.000
_cell.angle_alpha   90.00
_cell.angle_beta   90.00
_cell.angle_gamma   90.00
#
_symmetry.space_group_name_H-M   'P 1'
#
loop_
_entity.id
_entity.type
_entity.pdbx_description
1 polymer ?
#
loop_
_entity_poly.entity_id
_entity_poly.type
_entity_poly.pdbx_seq_one_letter_code
_entity_poly.pdbx_strand_id
1 'polypeptide(L)'
;MLFPIHQLFVCLRGKLLMITVKLNLICLATGFYPRDIEMNIRLDESVLVNQTSSGIRPNDDGSFQMRTSVKIDANHNGIYDCLVKHSNLTQAQPIKTVYHQILSAESQQWSLIMGIKVTAAVVIFLLLIGYCIYRKIQML
;
A
#
# COMPACT_ATOMS: atom_id res chain seq x y z
N MET A 1 2.51 -30.96 -14.00
CA MET A 1 1.51 -29.87 -14.11
C MET A 1 2.19 -28.71 -14.82
N LEU A 2 1.83 -28.47 -16.09
CA LEU A 2 2.47 -27.45 -16.93
C LEU A 2 1.89 -26.07 -16.56
N PHE A 3 2.73 -25.18 -16.03
CA PHE A 3 2.37 -23.79 -15.77
C PHE A 3 2.33 -23.02 -17.10
N PRO A 4 1.26 -22.27 -17.40
CA PRO A 4 1.12 -21.56 -18.67
C PRO A 4 2.02 -20.30 -18.68
N ILE A 5 2.92 -20.22 -19.66
CA ILE A 5 3.99 -19.20 -19.78
C ILE A 5 3.43 -17.83 -20.29
N HIS A 6 2.12 -17.57 -20.18
CA HIS A 6 1.45 -16.45 -20.87
C HIS A 6 0.30 -15.81 -20.06
N GLN A 7 0.26 -15.99 -18.73
CA GLN A 7 -0.79 -15.37 -17.91
C GLN A 7 -0.39 -13.97 -17.47
N LEU A 8 -1.08 -12.96 -17.99
CA LEU A 8 -1.06 -11.60 -17.46
C LEU A 8 -1.68 -11.61 -16.05
N PHE A 9 -0.88 -11.28 -15.04
CA PHE A 9 -1.34 -11.11 -13.66
C PHE A 9 -1.51 -9.64 -13.35
N VAL A 10 -2.68 -9.25 -12.83
CA VAL A 10 -2.97 -7.88 -12.42
C VAL A 10 -3.40 -7.87 -10.96
N CYS A 11 -2.85 -6.94 -10.17
CA CYS A 11 -3.14 -6.81 -8.74
C CYS A 11 -3.38 -5.35 -8.38
N LEU A 12 -4.49 -5.05 -7.71
CA LEU A 12 -4.79 -3.75 -7.12
C LEU A 12 -4.52 -3.79 -5.61
N ARG A 13 -3.72 -2.84 -5.11
CA ARG A 13 -3.39 -2.72 -3.69
C ARG A 13 -3.52 -1.27 -3.22
N GLY A 14 -4.18 -1.06 -2.08
CA GLY A 14 -4.17 0.23 -1.38
C GLY A 14 -3.10 0.29 -0.30
N LYS A 15 -2.45 1.45 -0.14
CA LYS A 15 -1.55 1.76 0.97
C LYS A 15 -1.96 3.09 1.61
N LEU A 16 -2.28 3.08 2.90
CA LEU A 16 -2.64 4.28 3.65
C LEU A 16 -1.40 5.16 3.90
N LEU A 17 -1.50 6.45 3.60
CA LEU A 17 -0.51 7.46 3.93
C LEU A 17 -0.96 8.18 5.19
N MET A 18 -0.44 7.70 6.33
CA MET A 18 -0.78 8.18 7.67
C MET A 18 -0.54 9.68 7.91
N ILE A 19 0.35 10.29 7.15
CA ILE A 19 0.72 11.71 7.30
C ILE A 19 -0.38 12.65 6.74
N THR A 20 -1.16 12.20 5.75
CA THR A 20 -2.11 13.08 5.04
C THR A 20 -3.52 12.49 4.89
N VAL A 21 -3.86 11.39 5.57
CA VAL A 21 -5.15 10.68 5.42
C VAL A 21 -5.49 10.40 3.94
N LYS A 22 -4.47 10.08 3.14
CA LYS A 22 -4.62 9.74 1.71
C LYS A 22 -4.39 8.26 1.50
N LEU A 23 -5.07 7.68 0.53
CA LEU A 23 -4.82 6.31 0.11
C LEU A 23 -4.07 6.31 -1.22
N ASN A 24 -2.93 5.61 -1.29
CA ASN A 24 -2.22 5.39 -2.54
C ASN A 24 -2.63 4.03 -3.11
N LEU A 25 -3.42 4.07 -4.17
CA LEU A 25 -3.80 2.89 -4.94
C LEU A 25 -2.70 2.55 -5.92
N ILE A 26 -2.36 1.27 -6.04
CA ILE A 26 -1.30 0.75 -6.90
C ILE A 26 -1.85 -0.45 -7.65
N CYS A 27 -1.91 -0.36 -8.98
CA CYS A 27 -2.06 -1.51 -9.86
C CYS A 27 -0.69 -2.03 -10.29
N LEU A 28 -0.48 -3.34 -10.24
CA LEU A 28 0.68 -4.03 -10.80
C LEU A 28 0.19 -5.00 -11.87
N ALA A 29 0.69 -4.86 -13.10
CA ALA A 29 0.61 -5.86 -14.15
C ALA A 29 1.97 -6.56 -14.30
N THR A 30 2.02 -7.89 -14.37
CA THR A 30 3.26 -8.67 -14.59
C THR A 30 2.98 -9.94 -15.40
N GLY A 31 4.02 -10.53 -15.99
CA GLY A 31 3.91 -11.78 -16.76
C GLY A 31 3.32 -11.58 -18.16
N PHE A 32 3.28 -10.34 -18.66
CA PHE A 32 2.66 -10.04 -19.95
C PHE A 32 3.68 -9.95 -21.10
N TYR A 33 3.23 -10.37 -22.28
CA TYR A 33 3.94 -10.30 -23.56
C TYR A 33 2.91 -10.32 -24.69
N PRO A 34 2.98 -9.51 -25.76
CA PRO A 34 4.04 -8.56 -26.12
C PRO A 34 4.09 -7.34 -25.20
N ARG A 35 5.08 -6.47 -25.42
CA ARG A 35 5.41 -5.31 -24.57
C ARG A 35 4.23 -4.32 -24.42
N ASP A 36 3.41 -4.16 -25.46
CA ASP A 36 2.40 -3.10 -25.51
C ASP A 36 1.23 -3.39 -24.57
N ILE A 37 1.08 -2.53 -23.55
CA ILE A 37 0.03 -2.60 -22.53
C ILE A 37 -0.44 -1.20 -22.15
N GLU A 38 -1.74 -1.04 -21.91
CA GLU A 38 -2.33 0.16 -21.31
C GLU A 38 -2.99 -0.24 -19.98
N MET A 39 -2.69 0.48 -18.89
CA MET A 39 -3.27 0.20 -17.57
C MET A 39 -3.66 1.49 -16.86
N ASN A 40 -4.95 1.62 -16.57
CA ASN A 40 -5.54 2.77 -15.90
C ASN A 40 -6.31 2.35 -14.65
N ILE A 41 -6.20 3.14 -13.58
CA ILE A 41 -7.03 2.99 -12.38
C ILE A 41 -8.35 3.70 -12.62
N ARG A 42 -9.47 3.06 -12.29
CA ARG A 42 -10.80 3.65 -12.40
C ARG A 42 -11.49 3.71 -11.04
N LEU A 43 -12.39 4.68 -10.91
CA LEU A 43 -13.37 4.81 -9.84
C LEU A 43 -14.73 4.81 -10.51
N ASP A 44 -15.57 3.83 -10.18
CA ASP A 44 -16.91 3.68 -10.74
C ASP A 44 -16.90 3.81 -12.27
N GLU A 45 -15.97 3.06 -12.90
CA GLU A 45 -15.76 2.98 -14.35
C GLU A 45 -15.15 4.24 -15.01
N SER A 46 -14.92 5.31 -14.25
CA SER A 46 -14.28 6.54 -14.71
C SER A 46 -12.77 6.53 -14.43
N VAL A 47 -11.94 6.84 -15.43
CA VAL A 47 -10.47 6.88 -15.26
C VAL A 47 -10.09 8.03 -14.32
N LEU A 48 -9.34 7.72 -13.26
CA LEU A 48 -8.83 8.72 -12.33
C LEU A 48 -7.76 9.58 -13.00
N VAL A 49 -7.75 10.88 -12.73
CA VAL A 49 -6.71 11.80 -13.20
C VAL A 49 -5.43 11.72 -12.35
N ASN A 50 -4.31 12.25 -12.86
CA ASN A 50 -3.03 12.36 -12.14
C ASN A 50 -2.42 11.02 -11.69
N GLN A 51 -2.60 9.96 -12.49
CA GLN A 51 -1.95 8.68 -12.25
C GLN A 51 -0.47 8.74 -12.63
N THR A 52 0.35 8.03 -11.88
CA THR A 52 1.78 7.88 -12.14
C THR A 52 2.07 6.44 -12.56
N SER A 53 2.59 6.26 -13.78
CA SER A 53 3.09 4.99 -14.27
C SER A 53 4.59 4.84 -13.97
N SER A 54 5.02 3.63 -13.59
CA SER A 54 6.43 3.28 -13.46
C SER A 54 7.12 3.05 -14.82
N GLY A 55 6.35 3.07 -15.91
CA GLY A 55 6.78 2.53 -17.20
C GLY A 55 6.91 1.00 -17.18
N ILE A 56 7.19 0.44 -18.35
CA ILE A 56 7.34 -0.99 -18.57
C ILE A 56 8.76 -1.42 -18.22
N ARG A 57 8.90 -2.47 -17.41
CA ARG A 57 10.18 -3.04 -16.96
C ARG A 57 10.24 -4.51 -17.36
N PRO A 58 11.40 -5.02 -17.82
CA PRO A 58 11.57 -6.44 -18.09
C PRO A 58 11.58 -7.24 -16.78
N ASN A 59 11.14 -8.49 -16.86
CA ASN A 59 11.34 -9.54 -15.86
C ASN A 59 12.47 -10.49 -16.31
N ASP A 60 12.99 -11.30 -15.39
CA ASP A 60 14.08 -12.25 -15.66
C ASP A 60 13.66 -13.40 -16.60
N ASP A 61 12.36 -13.69 -16.68
CA ASP A 61 11.77 -14.72 -17.54
C ASP A 61 11.46 -14.25 -18.97
N GLY A 62 11.83 -13.00 -19.33
CA GLY A 62 11.56 -12.39 -20.63
C GLY A 62 10.16 -11.79 -20.78
N SER A 63 9.30 -11.88 -19.76
CA SER A 63 8.03 -11.15 -19.71
C SER A 63 8.24 -9.70 -19.24
N PHE A 64 7.16 -8.92 -19.20
CA PHE A 64 7.20 -7.54 -18.75
C PHE A 64 6.33 -7.32 -17.52
N GLN A 65 6.64 -6.25 -16.79
CA GLN A 65 5.85 -5.72 -15.68
C GLN A 65 5.68 -4.20 -15.76
N MET A 66 4.59 -3.69 -15.19
CA MET A 66 4.30 -2.25 -15.10
C MET A 66 3.48 -1.96 -13.84
N ARG A 67 3.69 -0.80 -13.22
CA ARG A 67 2.86 -0.30 -12.12
C ARG A 67 2.22 1.03 -12.47
N THR A 68 0.97 1.21 -12.09
CA THR A 68 0.26 2.50 -12.14
C THR A 68 -0.20 2.82 -10.73
N SER A 69 -0.07 4.06 -10.30
CA SER A 69 -0.47 4.49 -8.95
C SER A 69 -1.15 5.84 -8.92
N VAL A 70 -2.04 6.05 -7.97
CA VAL A 70 -2.76 7.32 -7.78
C VAL A 70 -3.04 7.54 -6.29
N LYS A 71 -2.88 8.79 -5.86
CA LYS A 71 -3.23 9.22 -4.50
C LYS A 71 -4.65 9.76 -4.50
N ILE A 72 -5.51 9.16 -3.69
CA ILE A 72 -6.90 9.58 -3.50
C ILE A 72 -7.15 9.98 -2.05
N ASP A 73 -8.24 10.71 -1.83
CA ASP A 73 -8.70 11.00 -0.47
C ASP A 73 -9.35 9.76 0.12
N ALA A 74 -8.93 9.38 1.32
CA ALA A 74 -9.37 8.12 1.92
C ALA A 74 -10.83 8.17 2.42
N ASN A 75 -11.50 9.32 2.29
CA ASN A 75 -12.91 9.51 2.60
C ASN A 75 -13.85 9.18 1.41
N HIS A 76 -13.31 8.97 0.21
CA HIS A 76 -14.11 8.64 -0.97
C HIS A 76 -14.31 7.13 -1.07
N ASN A 77 -15.54 6.70 -0.84
CA ASN A 77 -15.98 5.33 -1.05
C ASN A 77 -16.42 5.15 -2.51
N GLY A 78 -16.08 4.00 -3.09
CA GLY A 78 -16.46 3.64 -4.45
C GLY A 78 -15.79 2.35 -4.89
N ILE A 79 -16.11 1.88 -6.09
CA ILE A 79 -15.53 0.67 -6.65
C ILE A 79 -14.30 1.05 -7.47
N TYR A 80 -13.14 0.60 -7.02
CA TYR A 80 -11.88 0.82 -7.73
C TYR A 80 -11.53 -0.41 -8.58
N ASP A 81 -11.04 -0.18 -9.78
CA ASP A 81 -10.60 -1.26 -10.65
C ASP A 81 -9.40 -0.87 -11.52
N CYS A 82 -8.57 -1.86 -11.85
CA CYS A 82 -7.50 -1.70 -12.83
C CYS A 82 -8.05 -2.13 -14.19
N LEU A 83 -8.29 -1.17 -15.09
CA LEU A 83 -8.60 -1.46 -16.48
C LEU A 83 -7.31 -1.74 -17.23
N VAL A 84 -7.16 -2.95 -17.75
CA VAL A 84 -5.99 -3.35 -18.55
C VAL A 84 -6.40 -3.65 -19.99
N LYS A 85 -5.71 -3.03 -20.93
CA LYS A 85 -5.79 -3.34 -22.36
C LYS A 85 -4.46 -3.93 -22.80
N HIS A 86 -4.49 -5.15 -23.32
CA HIS A 86 -3.33 -5.89 -23.77
C HIS A 86 -3.75 -6.80 -24.92
N SER A 87 -2.87 -7.05 -25.88
CA SER A 87 -3.21 -7.84 -27.08
C SER A 87 -3.54 -9.31 -26.78
N ASN A 88 -3.07 -9.87 -25.66
CA ASN A 88 -3.43 -11.24 -25.26
C ASN A 88 -4.83 -11.31 -24.64
N LEU A 89 -5.47 -10.17 -24.38
CA LEU A 89 -6.82 -10.11 -23.89
C LEU A 89 -7.77 -9.80 -25.06
N THR A 90 -8.67 -10.72 -25.38
CA THR A 90 -9.70 -10.54 -26.42
C THR A 90 -10.60 -9.33 -26.13
N GLN A 91 -10.76 -8.97 -24.86
CA GLN A 91 -11.47 -7.78 -24.41
C GLN A 91 -10.72 -7.19 -23.21
N ALA A 92 -10.75 -5.85 -23.06
CA ALA A 92 -10.19 -5.19 -21.89
C ALA A 92 -10.78 -5.79 -20.60
N GLN A 93 -9.93 -6.32 -19.73
CA GLN A 93 -10.37 -6.97 -18.49
C GLN A 93 -10.19 -6.01 -17.31
N PRO A 94 -11.29 -5.59 -16.66
CA PRO A 94 -11.21 -4.84 -15.42
C PRO A 94 -11.00 -5.79 -14.25
N ILE A 95 -9.87 -5.64 -13.54
CA ILE A 95 -9.70 -6.30 -12.24
C ILE A 95 -10.33 -5.41 -11.19
N LYS A 96 -11.57 -5.76 -10.81
CA LYS A 96 -12.35 -5.04 -9.82
C LYS A 96 -11.88 -5.42 -8.41
N THR A 97 -11.65 -4.43 -7.56
CA THR A 97 -11.44 -4.65 -6.13
C THR A 97 -12.28 -3.64 -5.37
N VAL A 98 -13.22 -4.16 -4.58
CA VAL A 98 -14.03 -3.28 -3.72
C VAL A 98 -13.16 -2.84 -2.56
N TYR A 99 -12.87 -1.54 -2.48
CA TYR A 99 -12.14 -0.98 -1.34
C TYR A 99 -13.17 -0.52 -0.30
N HIS A 100 -13.39 -1.33 0.74
CA HIS A 100 -14.14 -0.89 1.92
C HIS A 100 -13.19 -0.19 2.90
N GLN A 101 -13.61 0.97 3.39
CA GLN A 101 -12.84 1.84 4.27
C GLN A 101 -12.38 1.10 5.54
N ILE A 102 -11.05 1.03 5.79
CA ILE A 102 -10.43 0.57 7.04
C ILE A 102 -9.75 1.76 7.74
N LEU A 103 -10.40 2.94 7.78
CA LEU A 103 -9.84 4.08 8.53
C LEU A 103 -10.06 3.99 10.04
N SER A 104 -10.86 3.03 10.50
CA SER A 104 -11.16 2.82 11.91
C SER A 104 -10.20 1.88 12.64
N ALA A 105 -9.40 1.06 11.95
CA ALA A 105 -8.64 -0.01 12.62
C ALA A 105 -7.19 0.36 13.00
N GLU A 106 -6.47 1.15 12.19
CA GLU A 106 -5.06 1.44 12.50
C GLU A 106 -4.86 2.74 13.31
N SER A 107 -5.69 3.77 13.11
CA SER A 107 -5.51 5.07 13.78
C SER A 107 -5.70 4.99 15.31
N GLN A 108 -6.60 4.14 15.79
CA GLN A 108 -6.76 3.90 17.23
C GLN A 108 -5.58 3.13 17.84
N GLN A 109 -4.97 2.20 17.09
CA GLN A 109 -3.87 1.38 17.60
C GLN A 109 -2.58 2.19 17.80
N TRP A 110 -2.23 3.08 16.86
CA TRP A 110 -1.01 3.89 16.96
C TRP A 110 -1.03 4.87 18.13
N SER A 111 -2.20 5.44 18.46
CA SER A 111 -2.35 6.37 19.60
C SER A 111 -2.07 5.66 20.95
N LEU A 112 -2.63 4.46 21.14
CA LEU A 112 -2.42 3.67 22.35
C LEU A 112 -0.97 3.17 22.47
N ILE A 113 -0.39 2.70 21.37
CA ILE A 113 0.99 2.18 21.35
C ILE A 113 2.01 3.28 21.68
N MET A 114 1.82 4.49 21.13
CA MET A 114 2.70 5.63 21.42
C MET A 114 2.59 6.08 22.89
N GLY A 115 1.38 6.12 23.46
CA GLY A 115 1.17 6.48 24.86
C GLY A 115 1.86 5.51 25.84
N ILE A 116 1.74 4.20 25.59
CA ILE A 116 2.35 3.16 26.46
C ILE A 116 3.88 3.27 26.46
N LYS A 117 4.50 3.46 25.28
CA LYS A 117 5.96 3.55 25.14
C LYS A 117 6.53 4.75 25.90
N VAL A 118 5.90 5.91 25.78
CA VAL A 118 6.34 7.13 26.47
C VAL A 118 6.20 6.98 27.98
N THR A 119 5.09 6.40 28.45
CA THR A 119 4.84 6.21 29.89
C THR A 119 5.87 5.26 30.51
N ALA A 120 6.16 4.13 29.85
CA ALA A 120 7.15 3.17 30.33
C ALA A 120 8.56 3.78 30.43
N ALA A 121 8.97 4.58 29.44
CA ALA A 121 10.28 5.24 29.44
C ALA A 121 10.43 6.24 30.61
N VAL A 122 9.38 7.01 30.90
CA VAL A 122 9.38 7.96 32.03
C VAL A 122 9.49 7.23 33.37
N VAL A 123 8.74 6.14 33.56
CA VAL A 123 8.81 5.35 34.80
C VAL A 123 10.21 4.76 34.99
N ILE A 124 10.80 4.18 33.93
CA ILE A 124 12.17 3.63 33.99
C ILE A 124 13.17 4.73 34.35
N PHE A 125 13.05 5.92 33.77
CA PHE A 125 13.94 7.04 34.06
C PHE A 125 13.84 7.50 35.52
N LEU A 126 12.63 7.59 36.07
CA LEU A 126 12.41 7.93 37.47
C LEU A 126 12.97 6.87 38.43
N LEU A 127 12.81 5.57 38.10
CA LEU A 127 13.39 4.48 38.88
C LEU A 127 14.92 4.51 38.87
N LEU A 128 15.54 4.82 37.72
CA LEU A 128 17.00 4.97 37.63
C LEU A 128 17.50 6.16 38.45
N ILE A 129 16.82 7.31 38.38
CA ILE A 129 17.15 8.47 39.22
C ILE A 129 17.01 8.12 40.70
N GLY A 130 15.89 7.50 41.09
CA GLY A 130 15.65 7.08 42.47
C GLY A 130 16.72 6.11 42.96
N TYR A 131 17.10 5.13 42.15
CA TYR A 131 18.18 4.18 42.47
C TYR A 131 19.54 4.88 42.60
N CYS A 132 19.86 5.83 41.71
CA CYS A 132 21.08 6.64 41.79
C CYS A 132 21.14 7.47 43.09
N ILE A 133 20.02 8.10 43.47
CA ILE A 133 19.92 8.87 44.72
C ILE A 133 20.06 7.94 45.94
N TYR A 134 19.36 6.81 45.96
CA TYR A 134 19.43 5.82 47.04
C TYR A 134 20.86 5.31 47.24
N ARG A 135 21.54 4.93 46.15
CA ARG A 135 22.96 4.52 46.19
C ARG A 135 23.87 5.62 46.73
N LYS A 136 23.64 6.88 46.36
CA LYS A 136 24.43 8.01 46.85
C LYS A 136 24.23 8.24 48.35
N ILE A 137 23.00 8.09 48.86
CA ILE A 137 22.68 8.25 50.29
C ILE A 137 23.24 7.09 51.12
N GLN A 138 23.16 5.84 50.64
CA GLN A 138 23.73 4.69 51.36
C GLN A 138 25.27 4.70 51.43
N MET A 139 25.93 5.43 50.52
CA MET A 139 27.39 5.58 50.49
C MET A 139 27.89 6.83 51.24
N LEU A 140 26.98 7.62 51.83
CA LEU A 140 27.27 8.80 52.64
C LEU A 140 27.06 8.48 54.12
#